data_AF-A0A927QIT1-F1
#
_entry.id   AF-A0A927QIT1-F1
#
_cell.length_a   1.000
_cell.length_b   1.000
_cell.length_c   1.000
_cell.angle_alpha   90.00
_cell.angle_beta   90.00
_cell.angle_gamma   90.00
#
_symmetry.space_group_name_H-M   'P 1'
#
loop_
_entity.id
_entity.type
_entity.pdbx_description
1 polymer ?
#
loop_
_entity_poly.entity_id
_entity_poly.type
_entity_poly.pdbx_seq_one_letter_code
_entity_poly.pdbx_strand_id
1 'polypeptide(L)'
;LMMFGPPDDASPNSAQSMAWKIKRHSNDELRQRFVDMTVPQAEKLGVTLPDPELRWNEERGRHDFGTPDWDELMRVISGDGPCNDERVARRRAAHEEGAWVRTAAAARAAKQADRTRRAQKGAAA
;
A
#
# COMPACT_ATOMS: atom_id res chain seq x y z
N LEU A 1 10.11 5.96 -4.17
CA LEU A 1 10.69 6.16 -2.81
C LEU A 1 9.66 6.62 -1.78
N MET A 2 8.72 7.48 -2.14
CA MET A 2 7.67 8.02 -1.24
C MET A 2 6.70 6.97 -0.67
N MET A 3 6.61 5.76 -1.26
CA MET A 3 5.77 4.66 -0.76
C MET A 3 6.13 4.19 0.66
N PHE A 4 7.37 4.40 1.10
CA PHE A 4 7.78 4.08 2.47
C PHE A 4 7.27 5.09 3.50
N GLY A 5 6.56 6.14 3.06
CA GLY A 5 6.03 7.18 3.93
C GLY A 5 6.97 8.37 4.08
N PRO A 6 6.56 9.37 4.88
CA PRO A 6 7.35 10.56 5.15
C PRO A 6 8.64 10.21 5.92
N PRO A 7 9.58 11.15 6.03
CA PRO A 7 10.75 11.04 6.91
C PRO A 7 10.36 10.66 8.33
N ASP A 8 11.30 10.04 9.06
CA ASP A 8 11.03 9.57 10.41
C ASP A 8 10.66 10.70 11.39
N ASP A 9 11.20 11.92 11.20
CA ASP A 9 10.92 13.11 12.00
C ASP A 9 9.52 13.72 11.76
N ALA A 10 8.93 13.44 10.60
CA ALA A 10 7.60 13.90 10.19
C ALA A 10 6.53 12.79 10.29
N SER A 11 6.82 11.68 10.99
CA SER A 11 5.93 10.51 11.07
C SER A 11 5.24 10.40 12.44
N PRO A 12 4.03 10.99 12.62
CA PRO A 12 3.36 11.06 13.94
C PRO A 12 3.01 9.68 14.52
N ASN A 13 2.80 8.68 13.66
CA ASN A 13 2.42 7.33 14.07
C ASN A 13 3.63 6.42 14.37
N SER A 14 4.86 6.85 14.06
CA SER A 14 6.04 5.99 14.11
C SER A 14 6.42 5.60 15.55
N ALA A 15 6.41 6.53 16.50
CA ALA A 15 6.81 6.25 17.88
C ALA A 15 5.96 5.13 18.54
N GLN A 16 4.63 5.26 18.44
CA GLN A 16 3.69 4.27 19.00
C GLN A 16 3.74 2.94 18.24
N SER A 17 3.81 2.99 16.90
CA SER A 17 3.86 1.77 16.08
C SER A 17 5.14 0.97 16.31
N MET A 18 6.26 1.63 16.56
CA MET A 18 7.52 0.98 16.93
C MET A 18 7.44 0.39 18.35
N ALA A 19 6.87 1.13 19.31
CA ALA A 19 6.72 0.65 20.69
C ALA A 19 5.87 -0.63 20.77
N TRP A 20 4.81 -0.73 19.96
CA TRP A 20 3.97 -1.93 19.87
C TRP A 20 4.50 -2.99 18.90
N LYS A 21 5.66 -2.77 18.28
CA LYS A 21 6.26 -3.67 17.27
C LYS A 21 5.35 -3.94 16.06
N ILE A 22 4.41 -3.04 15.77
CA ILE A 22 3.64 -3.03 14.52
C ILE A 22 4.57 -2.64 13.36
N LYS A 23 5.42 -1.63 13.59
CA LYS A 23 6.51 -1.24 12.72
C LYS A 23 7.81 -1.77 13.34
N ARG A 24 8.61 -2.51 12.55
CA ARG A 24 9.89 -3.09 13.01
C ARG A 24 11.12 -2.35 12.54
N HIS A 25 10.98 -1.57 11.47
CA HIS A 25 12.01 -0.77 10.82
C HIS A 25 11.44 0.60 10.53
N SER A 26 12.28 1.63 10.58
CA SER A 26 11.85 3.00 10.30
C SER A 26 11.48 3.21 8.82
N ASN A 27 10.82 4.33 8.48
CA ASN A 27 10.50 4.60 7.07
C ASN A 27 11.79 4.80 6.28
N ASP A 28 12.73 5.54 6.87
CA ASP A 28 14.00 5.88 6.26
C ASP A 28 14.91 4.65 6.14
N GLU A 29 14.89 3.76 7.14
CA GLU A 29 15.62 2.50 7.11
C GLU A 29 15.15 1.59 5.95
N LEU A 30 13.84 1.44 5.79
CA LEU A 30 13.28 0.64 4.70
C LEU A 30 13.54 1.28 3.34
N ARG A 31 13.47 2.61 3.24
CA ARG A 31 13.77 3.34 2.01
C ARG A 31 15.25 3.18 1.61
N GLN A 32 16.17 3.34 2.55
CA GLN A 32 17.59 3.14 2.32
C GLN A 32 17.90 1.73 1.84
N ARG A 33 17.35 0.72 2.53
CA ARG A 33 17.52 -0.68 2.13
C ARG A 33 16.98 -0.96 0.73
N PHE A 34 15.85 -0.37 0.38
CA PHE A 34 15.29 -0.50 -0.96
C PHE A 34 16.25 0.07 -2.02
N VAL A 35 16.77 1.29 -1.82
CA VAL A 35 17.74 1.89 -2.75
C VAL A 35 18.97 0.99 -2.90
N ASP A 36 19.58 0.58 -1.79
CA ASP A 36 20.77 -0.29 -1.79
C ASP A 36 20.54 -1.61 -2.55
N MET A 37 19.33 -2.16 -2.49
CA MET A 37 18.96 -3.39 -3.20
C MET A 37 18.58 -3.16 -4.67
N THR A 38 18.03 -2.00 -5.01
CA THR A 38 17.49 -1.70 -6.35
C THR A 38 18.54 -1.17 -7.31
N VAL A 39 19.56 -0.43 -6.83
CA VAL A 39 20.62 0.10 -7.71
C VAL A 39 21.32 -1.01 -8.51
N PRO A 40 21.78 -2.13 -7.89
CA PRO A 40 22.41 -3.22 -8.65
C PRO A 40 21.46 -3.90 -9.65
N GLN A 41 20.14 -3.86 -9.38
CA GLN A 41 19.15 -4.40 -10.31
C GLN A 41 19.01 -3.49 -11.54
N ALA A 42 19.02 -2.17 -11.36
CA ALA A 42 19.01 -1.20 -12.45
C ALA A 42 20.26 -1.32 -13.33
N GLU A 43 21.44 -1.47 -12.70
CA GLU A 43 22.71 -1.73 -13.40
C GLU A 43 22.64 -3.00 -14.24
N LYS A 44 22.11 -4.09 -13.67
CA LYS A 44 21.95 -5.37 -14.39
C LYS A 44 20.98 -5.27 -15.57
N LEU A 45 19.99 -4.39 -15.49
CA LEU A 45 19.04 -4.11 -16.56
C LEU A 45 19.58 -3.08 -17.58
N GLY A 46 20.72 -2.44 -17.31
CA GLY A 46 21.29 -1.41 -18.16
C GLY A 46 20.46 -0.12 -18.20
N VAL A 47 19.68 0.17 -17.14
CA VAL A 47 18.85 1.37 -17.03
C VAL A 47 19.44 2.35 -16.02
N THR A 48 19.22 3.64 -16.26
CA THR A 48 19.63 4.71 -15.34
C THR A 48 18.46 5.10 -14.43
N LEU A 49 18.76 5.33 -13.15
CA LEU A 49 17.80 5.90 -12.20
C LEU A 49 17.83 7.43 -12.30
N PRO A 50 16.67 8.11 -12.32
CA PRO A 50 16.58 9.56 -12.52
C PRO A 50 16.85 10.32 -11.22
N ASP A 51 18.06 10.18 -10.69
CA ASP A 51 18.52 10.88 -9.48
C ASP A 51 19.99 11.31 -9.65
N PRO A 52 20.27 12.61 -9.82
CA PRO A 52 21.63 13.11 -10.02
C PRO A 52 22.48 13.03 -8.75
N GLU A 53 21.86 12.91 -7.56
CA GLU A 53 22.60 12.81 -6.29
C GLU A 53 22.96 11.36 -5.94
N LEU A 54 22.40 10.39 -6.68
CA LEU A 54 22.60 8.97 -6.46
C LEU A 54 24.06 8.55 -6.67
N ARG A 55 24.71 8.10 -5.60
CA ARG A 55 26.09 7.62 -5.63
C ARG A 55 26.38 6.63 -4.52
N TRP A 56 27.29 5.70 -4.79
CA TRP A 56 27.84 4.85 -3.74
C TRP A 56 28.69 5.67 -2.77
N ASN A 57 28.42 5.53 -1.48
CA ASN A 57 29.20 6.13 -0.40
C ASN A 57 29.99 5.03 0.33
N GLU A 58 31.31 4.99 0.09
CA GLU A 58 32.20 3.97 0.66
C GLU A 58 32.28 4.06 2.19
N GLU A 59 32.23 5.26 2.77
CA GLU A 59 32.30 5.48 4.22
C GLU A 59 31.07 4.91 4.93
N ARG A 60 29.89 5.07 4.33
CA ARG A 60 28.62 4.59 4.89
C ARG A 60 28.32 3.13 4.49
N GLY A 61 28.99 2.61 3.46
CA GLY A 61 28.69 1.31 2.86
C GLY A 61 27.28 1.24 2.27
N ARG A 62 26.78 2.35 1.73
CA ARG A 62 25.40 2.52 1.24
C ARG A 62 25.34 3.54 0.10
N HIS A 63 24.24 3.57 -0.64
CA HIS A 63 24.01 4.63 -1.62
C HIS A 63 23.45 5.89 -0.93
N ASP A 64 24.08 7.04 -1.20
CA ASP A 64 23.44 8.33 -1.01
C ASP A 64 22.47 8.58 -2.17
N PHE A 65 21.32 9.19 -1.91
CA PHE A 65 20.28 9.49 -2.92
C PHE A 65 19.59 10.80 -2.57
N GLY A 66 18.98 11.43 -3.57
CA GLY A 66 18.34 12.73 -3.44
C GLY A 66 17.10 12.70 -2.55
N THR A 67 16.78 13.85 -1.96
CA THR A 67 15.61 13.98 -1.08
C THR A 67 14.32 13.96 -1.91
N PRO A 68 13.37 13.04 -1.64
CA PRO A 68 12.06 13.06 -2.30
C PRO A 68 11.31 14.38 -2.06
N ASP A 69 10.51 14.80 -3.04
CA ASP A 69 9.58 15.93 -2.88
C ASP A 69 8.46 15.59 -1.88
N TRP A 70 8.63 16.04 -0.64
CA TRP A 70 7.67 15.79 0.43
C TRP A 70 6.39 16.60 0.27
N ASP A 71 6.43 17.76 -0.37
CA ASP A 71 5.24 18.57 -0.63
C ASP A 71 4.34 17.87 -1.66
N GLU A 72 4.94 17.29 -2.70
CA GLU A 72 4.24 16.42 -3.65
C GLU A 72 3.60 15.23 -2.93
N LEU A 73 4.35 14.53 -2.06
CA LEU A 73 3.80 13.42 -1.29
C LEU A 73 2.56 13.86 -0.50
N MET A 74 2.63 14.99 0.21
CA MET A 74 1.52 15.49 1.02
C MET A 74 0.30 15.88 0.18
N ARG A 75 0.49 16.47 -1.00
CA ARG A 75 -0.60 16.71 -1.97
C ARG A 75 -1.25 15.41 -2.44
N VAL A 76 -0.44 14.43 -2.85
CA VAL A 76 -0.94 13.15 -3.39
C VAL A 76 -1.72 12.37 -2.33
N ILE A 77 -1.24 12.27 -1.08
CA ILE A 77 -1.96 11.52 -0.04
C ILE A 77 -3.21 12.23 0.45
N SER A 78 -3.29 13.57 0.33
CA SER A 78 -4.47 14.35 0.70
C SER A 78 -5.57 14.34 -0.37
N GLY A 79 -5.31 13.73 -1.53
CA GLY A 79 -6.30 13.58 -2.61
C GLY A 79 -6.01 14.41 -3.85
N ASP A 80 -5.00 15.28 -3.83
CA ASP A 80 -4.65 16.18 -4.93
C ASP A 80 -3.44 15.64 -5.72
N GLY A 81 -3.57 14.39 -6.16
CA GLY A 81 -2.58 13.73 -7.01
C GLY A 81 -3.16 13.40 -8.39
N PRO A 82 -2.33 12.99 -9.34
CA PRO A 82 -2.67 12.96 -10.76
C PRO A 82 -3.85 12.05 -11.13
N CYS A 83 -4.11 11.02 -10.32
CA CYS A 83 -5.18 10.04 -10.58
C CYS A 83 -6.04 9.76 -9.34
N ASN A 84 -6.04 10.63 -8.32
CA ASN A 84 -6.75 10.37 -7.07
C ASN A 84 -8.26 10.27 -7.30
N ASP A 85 -8.83 11.28 -7.96
CA ASP A 85 -10.25 11.34 -8.29
C ASP A 85 -10.67 10.15 -9.16
N GLU A 86 -9.89 9.83 -10.19
CA GLU A 86 -10.14 8.72 -11.10
C GLU A 86 -10.15 7.37 -10.37
N ARG A 87 -9.20 7.15 -9.45
CA ARG A 87 -9.12 5.93 -8.64
C ARG A 87 -10.32 5.78 -7.71
N VAL A 88 -10.70 6.86 -7.03
CA VAL A 88 -11.86 6.86 -6.13
C VAL A 88 -13.14 6.67 -6.92
N ALA A 89 -13.33 7.41 -8.01
CA ALA A 89 -14.50 7.29 -8.89
C ALA A 89 -14.63 5.88 -9.45
N ARG A 90 -13.54 5.28 -9.95
CA ARG A 90 -13.54 3.90 -10.45
C ARG A 90 -13.94 2.91 -9.38
N ARG A 91 -13.45 3.07 -8.15
CA ARG A 91 -13.80 2.17 -7.04
C ARG A 91 -15.26 2.34 -6.61
N ARG A 92 -15.77 3.58 -6.56
CA ARG A 92 -17.18 3.88 -6.28
C ARG A 92 -18.09 3.27 -7.33
N ALA A 93 -17.82 3.53 -8.61
CA ALA A 93 -18.59 2.97 -9.72
C ALA A 93 -18.65 1.43 -9.65
N ALA A 94 -17.50 0.76 -9.51
CA ALA A 94 -17.45 -0.70 -9.37
C ALA A 94 -18.25 -1.22 -8.15
N HIS A 95 -18.26 -0.46 -7.05
CA HIS A 95 -19.05 -0.80 -5.88
C HIS A 95 -20.55 -0.61 -6.12
N GLU A 96 -20.96 0.53 -6.67
CA GLU A 96 -22.36 0.88 -6.92
C GLU A 96 -22.98 -0.01 -7.99
N GLU A 97 -22.34 -0.09 -9.16
CA GLU A 97 -22.79 -0.94 -10.28
C GLU A 97 -22.79 -2.42 -9.90
N GLY A 98 -21.83 -2.84 -9.06
CA GLY A 98 -21.75 -4.21 -8.53
C GLY A 98 -22.73 -4.52 -7.40
N ALA A 99 -23.59 -3.58 -6.98
CA ALA A 99 -24.50 -3.77 -5.84
C ALA A 99 -25.45 -4.94 -6.04
N TRP A 100 -26.00 -5.10 -7.26
CA TRP A 100 -26.93 -6.18 -7.56
C TRP A 100 -26.29 -7.56 -7.39
N VAL A 101 -25.01 -7.72 -7.72
CA VAL A 101 -24.27 -8.98 -7.55
C VAL A 101 -24.19 -9.35 -6.08
N ARG A 102 -23.86 -8.37 -5.22
CA ARG A 102 -23.79 -8.58 -3.77
C ARG A 102 -25.15 -8.96 -3.20
N THR A 103 -26.21 -8.28 -3.63
CA THR A 103 -27.59 -8.59 -3.23
C THR A 103 -28.02 -9.98 -3.69
N ALA A 104 -27.71 -10.35 -4.94
CA ALA A 104 -28.02 -11.66 -5.49
C ALA A 104 -27.29 -12.80 -4.75
N ALA A 105 -26.00 -12.60 -4.45
CA ALA A 105 -25.20 -13.55 -3.68
C ALA A 105 -25.75 -13.73 -2.27
N ALA A 106 -26.09 -12.64 -1.57
CA ALA A 106 -26.69 -12.69 -0.23
C ALA A 106 -28.04 -13.43 -0.24
N ALA A 107 -28.92 -13.12 -1.20
CA ALA A 107 -30.21 -13.79 -1.32
C ALA A 107 -30.08 -15.29 -1.62
N ARG A 108 -29.10 -15.69 -2.46
CA ARG A 108 -28.81 -17.10 -2.74
C ARG A 108 -28.29 -17.82 -1.50
N ALA A 109 -27.39 -17.20 -0.74
CA ALA A 109 -26.85 -17.75 0.50
C ALA A 109 -27.96 -17.96 1.54
N ALA A 110 -28.87 -16.99 1.71
CA ALA A 110 -30.02 -17.11 2.61
C ALA A 110 -30.92 -18.31 2.23
N LYS A 111 -31.24 -18.46 0.94
CA LYS A 111 -32.03 -19.61 0.44
C LYS A 111 -31.33 -20.96 0.70
N GLN A 112 -30.01 -21.02 0.56
CA GLN A 112 -29.24 -22.23 0.84
C GLN A 112 -29.25 -22.56 2.33
N ALA A 113 -29.03 -21.57 3.19
CA ALA A 113 -29.10 -21.74 4.65
C ALA A 113 -30.48 -22.25 5.10
N ASP A 114 -31.56 -21.69 4.53
CA ASP A 114 -32.92 -22.14 4.81
C ASP A 114 -33.18 -23.58 4.38
N ARG A 115 -32.70 -23.99 3.20
CA ARG A 115 -32.80 -25.37 2.73
C ARG A 115 -32.07 -26.34 3.65
N THR A 116 -30.84 -26.00 4.05
CA THR A 116 -30.05 -26.81 4.99
C THR A 116 -30.77 -26.94 6.33
N ARG A 117 -31.29 -25.84 6.88
CA ARG A 117 -32.04 -25.84 8.15
C ARG A 117 -33.31 -26.69 8.08
N ARG A 118 -34.05 -26.62 6.96
CA ARG A 118 -35.25 -27.46 6.75
C ARG A 118 -34.89 -28.94 6.63
N ALA A 119 -33.83 -29.28 5.91
CA ALA A 119 -33.35 -30.66 5.80
C ALA A 119 -32.93 -31.23 7.17
N GLN A 120 -32.23 -30.44 7.99
CA GLN A 120 -31.85 -30.85 9.35
C GLN A 120 -33.05 -31.06 10.27
N LYS A 121 -34.07 -30.18 10.20
CA LYS A 121 -35.31 -30.35 10.97
C LYS A 121 -36.10 -31.59 10.55
N GLY A 122 -36.16 -31.88 9.25
CA GLY A 122 -36.84 -33.07 8.72
C GLY A 122 -36.11 -34.38 9.03
N ALA A 123 -34.80 -34.36 9.28
CA ALA A 123 -34.03 -35.55 9.68
C ALA A 123 -34.07 -35.81 11.19
N ALA A 124 -34.49 -34.84 12.00
CA ALA A 124 -34.58 -34.95 13.46
C ALA A 124 -36.01 -35.23 13.97
N ALA A 125 -37.00 -35.25 13.07
CA ALA A 125 -38.40 -35.59 13.34
C ALA A 125 -38.69 -37.00 12.80
#